data_AF-A0A520JFD4-F1
#
_entry.id   AF-A0A520JFD4-F1
#
_cell.length_a   1.000
_cell.length_b   1.000
_cell.length_c   1.000
_cell.angle_alpha   90.00
_cell.angle_beta   90.00
_cell.angle_gamma   90.00
#
_symmetry.space_group_name_H-M   'P 1'
#
loop_
_entity.id
_entity.type
_entity.pdbx_description
1 polymer ?
#
loop_
_entity_poly.entity_id
_entity_poly.type
_entity_poly.pdbx_seq_one_letter_code
_entity_poly.pdbx_strand_id
1 'polypeptide(L)'
;MTQDARKERKDRPSPRFHGRVEGSGRVCMWPGCAEPGEFRAPPLEGPSDGGPPQFRWFCLEHVRAFNAGYNYFDGMTADEIHHAQRPMAGWERETRAFAHGGGDTPP
;
A
#
# COMPACT_ATOMS: atom_id res chain seq x y z
N MET A 1 -1.59 -21.00 41.25
CA MET A 1 -0.44 -20.92 40.34
C MET A 1 -0.97 -20.89 38.90
N THR A 2 -1.43 -19.74 38.38
CA THR A 2 -1.93 -19.62 36.98
C THR A 2 -2.22 -18.15 36.63
N GLN A 3 -1.26 -17.24 36.84
CA GLN A 3 -1.43 -15.84 36.41
C GLN A 3 -0.38 -15.36 35.39
N ASP A 4 0.67 -16.15 35.15
CA ASP A 4 1.78 -15.73 34.27
C ASP A 4 1.49 -15.88 32.77
N ALA A 5 0.66 -16.84 32.35
CA ALA A 5 0.41 -17.11 30.93
C ALA A 5 -0.44 -16.05 30.20
N ARG A 6 -1.23 -15.25 30.93
CA ARG A 6 -2.14 -14.25 30.34
C ARG A 6 -1.43 -12.91 30.10
N LYS A 7 -0.33 -12.65 30.81
CA LYS A 7 0.41 -11.38 30.76
C LYS A 7 1.35 -11.30 29.56
N GLU A 8 1.94 -12.43 29.17
CA GLU A 8 2.92 -12.53 28.07
C GLU A 8 2.36 -12.24 26.67
N ARG A 9 1.03 -12.30 26.50
CA ARG A 9 0.34 -12.01 25.24
C ARG A 9 0.14 -10.52 24.96
N LYS A 10 0.38 -9.65 25.95
CA LYS A 10 0.08 -8.21 25.88
C LYS A 10 1.25 -7.36 25.37
N ASP A 11 2.47 -7.90 25.40
CA ASP A 11 3.70 -7.16 25.08
C ASP A 11 4.22 -7.34 23.65
N ARG A 12 3.52 -8.07 22.77
CA ARG A 12 3.87 -8.12 21.34
C ARG A 12 3.21 -6.96 20.61
N PRO A 13 3.96 -5.93 20.15
CA PRO A 13 3.38 -4.82 19.42
C PRO A 13 2.67 -5.36 18.19
N SER A 14 1.38 -5.07 18.06
CA SER A 14 0.60 -5.56 16.90
C SER A 14 1.20 -4.97 15.62
N PRO A 15 1.50 -5.76 14.58
CA PRO A 15 2.17 -5.29 13.36
C PRO A 15 1.25 -4.45 12.44
N ARG A 16 0.29 -3.71 13.00
CA ARG A 16 -0.82 -3.04 12.31
C ARG A 16 -0.43 -2.05 11.20
N PHE A 17 0.79 -1.51 11.21
CA PHE A 17 1.22 -0.47 10.26
C PHE A 17 2.26 -0.93 9.23
N HIS A 18 2.66 -2.21 9.21
CA HIS A 18 3.77 -2.70 8.38
C HIS A 18 3.29 -3.41 7.12
N GLY A 19 1.96 -3.50 6.92
CA GLY A 19 1.35 -4.26 5.83
C GLY A 19 1.57 -5.78 5.89
N ARG A 20 2.20 -6.30 6.96
CA ARG A 20 2.45 -7.72 7.18
C ARG A 20 1.17 -8.43 7.59
N VAL A 21 0.83 -9.50 6.88
CA VAL A 21 -0.26 -10.41 7.22
C VAL A 21 0.35 -11.74 7.67
N GLU A 22 0.52 -11.88 8.98
CA GLU A 22 1.03 -13.11 9.60
C GLU A 22 0.00 -14.25 9.46
N GLY A 23 0.49 -15.50 9.39
CA GLY A 23 -0.37 -16.68 9.46
C GLY A 23 -1.28 -16.91 8.25
N SER A 24 -0.95 -16.33 7.09
CA SER A 24 -1.70 -16.52 5.85
C SER A 24 -1.65 -17.96 5.31
N GLY A 25 -0.66 -18.75 5.74
CA GLY A 25 -0.37 -20.10 5.22
C GLY A 25 0.10 -20.10 3.77
N ARG A 26 0.35 -18.92 3.17
CA ARG A 26 0.78 -18.77 1.78
C ARG A 26 2.28 -18.87 1.68
N VAL A 27 2.76 -19.44 0.58
CA VAL A 27 4.18 -19.43 0.20
C VAL A 27 4.45 -18.20 -0.67
N CYS A 28 5.67 -17.68 -0.60
CA CYS A 28 6.16 -16.63 -1.48
C CYS A 28 5.96 -17.03 -2.97
N MET A 29 5.35 -16.16 -3.77
CA MET A 29 5.12 -16.40 -5.20
C MET A 29 6.36 -16.13 -6.07
N TRP A 30 7.53 -15.97 -5.46
CA TRP A 30 8.77 -15.73 -6.19
C TRP A 30 9.35 -17.08 -6.66
N PRO A 31 9.83 -17.19 -7.92
CA PRO A 31 10.34 -18.45 -8.44
C PRO A 31 11.44 -19.04 -7.53
N GLY A 32 11.24 -20.27 -7.06
CA GLY A 32 12.21 -20.99 -6.22
C GLY A 32 12.25 -20.56 -4.75
N CYS A 33 11.32 -19.72 -4.27
CA CYS A 33 11.26 -19.33 -2.86
C CYS A 33 10.22 -20.17 -2.09
N ALA A 34 10.63 -20.72 -0.94
CA ALA A 34 9.77 -21.47 -0.02
C ALA A 34 9.40 -20.70 1.26
N GLU A 35 9.82 -19.44 1.37
CA GLU A 35 9.56 -18.58 2.53
C GLU A 35 8.08 -18.19 2.64
N PRO A 36 7.59 -17.81 3.84
CA PRO A 36 6.21 -17.41 4.04
C PRO A 36 5.86 -16.11 3.27
N GLY A 37 4.75 -16.15 2.54
CA GLY A 37 4.16 -15.03 1.82
C GLY A 37 3.31 -14.15 2.72
N GLU A 38 3.94 -13.21 3.43
CA GLU A 38 3.26 -12.33 4.39
C GLU A 38 2.94 -10.94 3.83
N PHE A 39 3.53 -10.56 2.70
CA PHE A 39 3.41 -9.22 2.13
C PHE A 39 2.66 -9.26 0.81
N ARG A 40 1.64 -8.40 0.67
CA ARG A 40 0.89 -8.23 -0.57
C ARG A 40 1.61 -7.26 -1.51
N ALA A 41 1.58 -7.54 -2.80
CA ALA A 41 2.06 -6.67 -3.87
C ALA A 41 1.06 -6.63 -5.03
N PRO A 42 0.98 -5.51 -5.77
CA PRO A 42 0.14 -5.41 -6.95
C PRO A 42 0.61 -6.37 -8.08
N PRO A 43 -0.27 -6.66 -9.05
CA PRO A 43 0.12 -7.35 -10.28
C PRO A 43 1.18 -6.52 -11.02
N LEU A 44 2.00 -7.18 -11.83
CA LEU A 44 2.97 -6.47 -12.68
C LEU A 44 2.25 -5.65 -13.76
N GLU A 45 1.06 -6.11 -14.16
CA GLU A 45 0.18 -5.56 -15.19
C GLU A 45 -0.56 -4.30 -14.72
N GLY A 46 -0.33 -3.86 -13.47
CA GLY A 46 -1.01 -2.71 -12.87
C GLY A 46 -2.36 -3.06 -12.24
N PRO A 47 -3.07 -2.05 -11.69
CA PRO A 47 -4.42 -2.23 -11.15
C PRO A 47 -5.40 -2.67 -12.25
N SER A 48 -6.30 -3.58 -11.95
CA SER A 48 -7.38 -3.95 -12.87
C SER A 48 -8.47 -2.88 -12.86
N ASP A 49 -8.84 -2.35 -14.04
CA ASP A 49 -9.80 -1.23 -14.19
C ASP A 49 -11.28 -1.58 -13.93
N GLY A 50 -11.59 -2.81 -13.53
CA GLY A 50 -12.99 -3.21 -13.32
C GLY A 50 -13.22 -4.55 -12.62
N GLY A 51 -12.15 -5.21 -12.15
CA GLY A 51 -12.23 -6.48 -11.43
C GLY A 51 -11.82 -6.37 -9.96
N PRO A 52 -12.10 -7.40 -9.14
CA PRO A 52 -11.52 -7.50 -7.81
C PRO A 52 -9.99 -7.35 -7.87
N PRO A 53 -9.37 -6.61 -6.93
CA PRO A 53 -7.94 -6.39 -6.96
C PRO A 53 -7.20 -7.72 -6.81
N GLN A 54 -6.41 -8.06 -7.83
CA GLN A 54 -5.55 -9.24 -7.80
C GLN A 54 -4.27 -8.89 -7.06
N PHE A 55 -3.94 -9.64 -6.01
CA PHE A 55 -2.72 -9.42 -5.23
C PHE A 55 -1.81 -10.64 -5.31
N ARG A 56 -0.51 -10.38 -5.42
CA ARG A 56 0.53 -11.39 -5.23
C ARG A 56 1.07 -11.34 -3.82
N TRP A 57 1.58 -12.48 -3.33
CA TRP A 57 2.11 -12.63 -1.98
C TRP A 57 3.60 -12.94 -2.02
N PHE A 58 4.38 -12.18 -1.26
CA PHE A 58 5.84 -12.32 -1.20
C PHE A 58 6.33 -12.38 0.25
N CYS A 59 7.51 -12.97 0.43
CA CYS A 59 8.28 -12.83 1.67
C CYS A 59 8.91 -11.43 1.75
N LEU A 60 9.50 -11.10 2.90
CA LEU A 60 10.10 -9.78 3.15
C LEU A 60 11.18 -9.41 2.12
N GLU A 61 12.02 -10.37 1.74
CA GLU A 61 13.10 -10.12 0.77
C GLU A 61 12.55 -9.84 -0.62
N HIS A 62 11.60 -10.64 -1.08
CA HIS A 62 11.05 -10.49 -2.43
C HIS A 62 10.11 -9.29 -2.58
N VAL A 63 9.38 -8.89 -1.53
CA VAL A 63 8.59 -7.64 -1.62
C VAL A 63 9.50 -6.40 -1.70
N ARG A 64 10.67 -6.43 -1.06
CA ARG A 64 11.67 -5.36 -1.18
C ARG A 64 12.25 -5.31 -2.59
N ALA A 65 12.63 -6.47 -3.14
CA ALA A 65 13.12 -6.56 -4.53
C ALA A 65 12.05 -6.07 -5.53
N PHE A 66 10.79 -6.45 -5.31
CA PHE A 66 9.66 -5.98 -6.11
C PHE A 66 9.50 -4.46 -6.07
N ASN A 67 9.51 -3.86 -4.87
CA ASN A 67 9.36 -2.42 -4.69
C ASN A 67 10.57 -1.64 -5.22
N ALA A 68 11.79 -2.19 -5.11
CA ALA A 68 12.99 -1.57 -5.64
C ALA A 68 12.99 -1.48 -7.18
N GLY A 69 12.29 -2.41 -7.85
CA GLY A 69 12.10 -2.37 -9.30
C GLY A 69 10.98 -1.43 -9.76
N TYR A 70 10.18 -0.86 -8.84
CA TYR A 70 9.09 0.03 -9.20
C TYR A 70 9.61 1.44 -9.50
N ASN A 71 9.51 1.86 -10.75
CA ASN A 71 9.81 3.23 -11.17
C ASN A 71 8.53 3.93 -11.63
N TYR A 72 8.01 4.85 -10.81
CA TYR A 72 6.83 5.66 -11.15
C TYR A 72 7.03 6.51 -12.41
N PHE A 73 8.26 6.93 -12.69
CA PHE A 73 8.60 7.77 -13.84
C PHE A 73 8.96 6.96 -15.08
N ASP A 74 8.83 5.63 -15.04
CA ASP A 74 9.09 4.80 -16.21
C ASP A 74 8.12 5.14 -17.35
N GLY A 75 8.66 5.46 -18.52
CA GLY A 75 7.87 5.92 -19.68
C GLY A 75 7.48 7.40 -19.69
N MET A 76 7.84 8.20 -18.67
CA MET A 76 7.63 9.65 -18.67
C MET A 76 8.79 10.40 -19.33
N THR A 77 8.47 11.46 -20.07
CA THR A 77 9.44 12.45 -20.57
C THR A 77 9.95 13.35 -19.45
N ALA A 78 11.09 14.01 -19.67
CA ALA A 78 11.64 14.95 -18.69
C ALA A 78 10.67 16.09 -18.31
N ASP A 79 9.86 16.56 -19.27
CA ASP A 79 8.85 17.59 -19.03
C ASP A 79 7.69 17.05 -18.16
N GLU A 80 7.22 15.83 -18.43
CA GLU A 80 6.21 15.13 -17.62
C GLU A 80 6.71 14.84 -16.21
N ILE A 81 7.98 14.45 -16.04
CA ILE A 81 8.60 14.26 -14.73
C ILE A 81 8.65 15.59 -13.97
N HIS A 82 9.08 16.67 -14.63
CA HIS A 82 9.10 18.01 -14.03
C HIS A 82 7.69 18.49 -13.66
N HIS A 83 6.69 18.16 -14.47
CA HIS A 83 5.27 18.39 -14.18
C HIS A 83 4.75 17.53 -13.00
N ALA A 84 5.20 16.29 -12.85
CA ALA A 84 4.82 15.45 -11.72
C ALA A 84 5.48 15.89 -10.40
N GLN A 85 6.69 16.44 -10.48
CA GLN A 85 7.46 16.92 -9.32
C GLN A 85 7.03 18.29 -8.81
N ARG A 86 6.36 19.11 -9.62
CA ARG A 86 6.00 20.48 -9.21
C ARG A 86 5.00 20.47 -8.03
N PRO A 87 5.31 21.18 -6.93
CA PRO A 87 4.57 21.11 -5.66
C PRO A 87 3.14 21.66 -5.70
N MET A 88 2.67 22.12 -6.86
CA MET A 88 1.33 22.69 -7.06
C MET A 88 0.28 21.65 -7.50
N ALA A 89 0.67 20.43 -7.90
CA ALA A 89 -0.22 19.50 -8.63
C ALA A 89 -1.44 18.95 -7.85
N GLY A 90 -1.63 19.31 -6.58
CA GLY A 90 -2.79 18.92 -5.79
C GLY A 90 -3.34 19.97 -4.82
N TRP A 91 -2.65 21.10 -4.63
CA TRP A 91 -3.07 22.18 -3.70
C TRP A 91 -3.68 23.40 -4.40
N GLU A 92 -3.63 23.47 -5.73
CA GLU A 92 -4.29 24.52 -6.51
C GLU A 92 -5.83 24.43 -6.46
N ARG A 93 -6.38 23.25 -6.17
CA ARG A 93 -7.82 23.09 -6.00
C ARG A 93 -8.21 23.46 -4.59
N GLU A 94 -8.97 24.54 -4.44
CA GLU A 94 -9.65 24.88 -3.20
C GLU A 94 -10.42 23.65 -2.70
N THR A 95 -9.96 23.08 -1.59
CA THR A 95 -10.70 22.03 -0.91
C THR A 95 -11.80 22.74 -0.14
N ARG A 96 -13.06 22.64 -0.58
CA ARG A 96 -14.20 23.18 0.19
C ARG A 96 -14.20 22.52 1.57
N ALA A 97 -13.70 23.24 2.57
CA ALA A 97 -13.76 22.82 3.96
C ALA A 97 -15.24 22.84 4.38
N PHE A 98 -15.85 21.65 4.39
CA PHE A 98 -17.17 21.38 4.96
C PHE A 98 -18.34 22.21 4.40
N ALA A 99 -18.96 21.76 3.30
CA ALA A 99 -20.30 22.22 2.95
C ALA A 99 -21.33 21.58 3.92
N HIS A 100 -21.61 22.27 5.02
CA HIS A 100 -22.76 21.97 5.87
C HIS A 100 -24.01 22.57 5.24
N GLY A 101 -24.84 21.73 4.62
CA GLY A 101 -26.25 22.07 4.33
C GLY A 101 -26.46 23.03 3.17
N GLY A 102 -27.55 22.79 2.43
CA GLY A 102 -27.94 23.60 1.28
C GLY A 102 -28.28 25.05 1.60
N GLY A 103 -28.26 25.88 0.57
CA GLY A 103 -28.72 27.27 0.62
C GLY A 103 -28.03 28.13 -0.42
N ASP A 104 -28.72 28.31 -1.55
CA ASP A 104 -28.77 29.47 -2.46
C ASP A 104 -27.48 30.25 -2.80
N THR A 105 -27.17 30.25 -4.09
CA THR A 105 -26.23 31.17 -4.75
C THR A 105 -26.84 32.59 -4.79
N PRO A 106 -26.21 33.63 -4.20
CA PRO A 106 -26.53 35.02 -4.50
C PRO A 106 -25.60 35.58 -5.59
N PRO A 107 -25.98 36.70 -6.25
CA PRO A 107 -25.56 37.10 -7.60
C PRO A 107 -24.09 37.50 -7.75
#